data_AF-A0A849A5I2-F1
#
_entry.id   AF-A0A849A5I2-F1
#
_cell.length_a   1.000
_cell.length_b   1.000
_cell.length_c   1.000
_cell.angle_alpha   90.00
_cell.angle_beta   90.00
_cell.angle_gamma   90.00
#
_symmetry.space_group_name_H-M   'P 1'
#
loop_
_entity.id
_entity.type
_entity.pdbx_description
1 polymer ?
#
loop_
_entity_poly.entity_id
_entity_poly.type
_entity_poly.pdbx_seq_one_letter_code
_entity_poly.pdbx_strand_id
1 'polypeptide(L)'
;MLTIGQVAEYVGVTVRAVRHYHRIGLLAEPARDASGYRRYGAAEVIELVRIKALSDAGVPLAKVRQVLTAPTEEFDVHIDRIDAELAAQVKALQARRKRLRQLRSGDRIYLPDDVADFLDLLRQCGISERTVQLERDSWLLWLVVAPDLVTTWIARKREAMSDPAFVQHYRTFDAAVGGDAEALAELQRMSRLVRRDRQVESDLGSHASTLQLSQQHFADHFAVLGIPDALSGYSDVPTDS
;
A
#
# COMPACT_ATOMS: atom_id res chain seq x y z
N MET A 1 23.58 37.12 -20.69
CA MET A 1 23.04 36.51 -21.92
C MET A 1 23.73 35.16 -22.12
N LEU A 2 22.99 34.06 -22.00
CA LEU A 2 23.49 32.68 -22.03
C LEU A 2 23.26 32.04 -23.40
N THR A 3 24.07 31.03 -23.74
CA THR A 3 23.79 30.14 -24.89
C THR A 3 22.73 29.09 -24.56
N ILE A 4 22.16 28.45 -25.59
CA ILE A 4 21.21 27.34 -25.40
C ILE A 4 21.81 26.18 -24.57
N GLY A 5 23.12 25.94 -24.70
CA GLY A 5 23.81 24.90 -23.93
C GLY A 5 23.86 25.25 -22.45
N GLN A 6 24.31 26.47 -22.14
CA GLN A 6 24.43 26.96 -20.76
C GLN A 6 23.07 27.02 -20.04
N VAL A 7 22.01 27.48 -20.71
CA VAL A 7 20.68 27.52 -20.08
C VAL A 7 20.09 26.12 -19.90
N ALA A 8 20.32 25.21 -20.86
CA ALA A 8 19.87 23.83 -20.75
C ALA A 8 20.56 23.11 -19.59
N GLU A 9 21.88 23.28 -19.47
CA GLU A 9 22.68 22.74 -18.36
C GLU A 9 22.23 23.30 -17.01
N TYR A 10 22.09 24.62 -16.89
CA TYR A 10 21.65 25.27 -15.64
C TYR A 10 20.28 24.78 -15.18
N VAL A 11 19.32 24.66 -16.09
CA VAL A 11 17.96 24.20 -15.75
C VAL A 11 17.90 22.68 -15.61
N GLY A 12 18.90 21.92 -16.07
CA GLY A 12 18.88 20.46 -16.05
C GLY A 12 17.91 19.87 -17.07
N VAL A 13 17.86 20.47 -18.27
CA VAL A 13 17.14 19.95 -19.44
C VAL A 13 18.11 19.72 -20.59
N THR A 14 17.72 18.93 -21.59
CA THR A 14 18.55 18.77 -22.79
C THR A 14 18.37 19.95 -23.74
N VAL A 15 19.40 20.28 -24.52
CA VAL A 15 19.29 21.25 -25.63
C VAL A 15 18.16 20.85 -26.60
N ARG A 16 17.94 19.55 -26.79
CA ARG A 16 16.83 19.00 -27.58
C ARG A 16 15.46 19.38 -27.00
N ALA A 17 15.31 19.35 -25.67
CA ALA A 17 14.10 19.76 -24.98
C ALA A 17 13.84 21.27 -25.17
N VAL A 18 14.86 22.12 -24.99
CA VAL A 18 14.72 23.57 -25.23
C VAL A 18 14.27 23.87 -26.67
N ARG A 19 14.89 23.20 -27.67
CA ARG A 19 14.45 23.31 -29.07
C ARG A 19 13.03 22.80 -29.29
N HIS A 20 12.61 21.78 -28.55
CA HIS A 20 11.24 21.28 -28.63
C HIS A 20 10.25 22.29 -28.08
N TYR A 21 10.55 22.91 -26.93
CA TYR A 21 9.71 23.95 -26.33
C TYR A 21 9.55 25.16 -27.24
N HIS A 22 10.61 25.59 -27.91
CA HIS A 22 10.50 26.61 -28.96
C HIS A 22 9.58 26.18 -30.11
N ARG A 23 9.76 24.97 -30.65
CA ARG A 23 8.99 24.48 -31.79
C ARG A 23 7.49 24.39 -31.51
N ILE A 24 7.11 23.97 -30.30
CA ILE A 24 5.71 23.91 -29.91
C ILE A 24 5.20 25.27 -29.45
N GLY A 25 6.06 26.30 -29.36
CA GLY A 25 5.76 27.66 -28.91
C GLY A 25 5.54 27.77 -27.40
N LEU A 26 6.09 26.85 -26.61
CA LEU A 26 6.00 26.85 -25.13
C LEU A 26 7.04 27.78 -24.50
N LEU A 27 8.16 28.02 -25.19
CA LEU A 27 9.17 29.00 -24.84
C LEU A 27 9.38 29.90 -26.05
N ALA A 28 9.29 31.22 -25.87
CA ALA A 28 9.53 32.16 -26.97
C ALA A 28 10.97 32.01 -27.51
N GLU A 29 11.15 32.08 -28.83
CA GLU A 29 12.50 32.09 -29.41
C GLU A 29 13.14 33.45 -29.19
N PRO A 30 14.25 33.56 -28.43
CA PRO A 30 14.91 34.85 -28.23
C PRO A 30 15.56 35.35 -29.51
N ALA A 31 15.75 36.67 -29.57
CA ALA A 31 16.42 37.33 -30.69
C ALA A 31 17.83 36.76 -30.91
N ARG A 32 18.25 36.75 -32.18
CA ARG A 32 19.64 36.43 -32.54
C ARG A 32 20.50 37.66 -32.32
N ASP A 33 21.68 37.46 -31.74
CA ASP A 33 22.68 38.51 -31.63
C ASP A 33 23.35 38.81 -32.99
N ALA A 34 24.24 39.81 -33.03
CA ALA A 34 24.99 40.19 -34.23
C ALA A 34 25.86 39.06 -34.79
N SER A 35 26.17 38.03 -33.99
CA SER A 35 26.90 36.84 -34.41
C SER A 35 25.99 35.69 -34.90
N GLY A 36 24.67 35.91 -34.93
CA GLY A 36 23.67 34.96 -35.42
C GLY A 36 23.20 33.92 -34.40
N TYR A 37 23.67 33.99 -33.15
CA TYR A 37 23.35 33.03 -32.09
C TYR A 37 22.18 33.52 -31.22
N ARG A 38 21.34 32.58 -30.80
CA ARG A 38 20.27 32.83 -29.81
C ARG A 38 20.87 33.08 -28.43
N ARG A 39 20.41 34.13 -27.75
CA ARG A 39 20.86 34.50 -26.41
C ARG A 39 19.69 34.51 -25.43
N TYR A 40 19.87 33.82 -24.32
CA TYR A 40 18.86 33.68 -23.27
C TYR A 40 19.19 34.65 -22.13
N GLY A 41 18.25 35.53 -21.81
CA GLY A 41 18.28 36.42 -20.66
C GLY A 41 17.67 35.77 -19.43
N ALA A 42 17.51 36.55 -18.36
CA ALA A 42 16.92 36.07 -17.11
C ALA A 42 15.45 35.64 -17.30
N ALA A 43 14.69 36.35 -18.14
CA ALA A 43 13.28 36.04 -18.39
C ALA A 43 13.11 34.64 -19.00
N GLU A 44 13.89 34.31 -20.04
CA GLU A 44 13.80 33.00 -20.69
C GLU A 44 14.29 31.87 -19.76
N VAL A 45 15.26 32.16 -18.88
CA VAL A 45 15.71 31.20 -17.87
C VAL A 45 14.60 30.92 -16.86
N ILE A 46 13.94 31.96 -16.33
CA ILE A 46 12.82 31.82 -15.39
C ILE A 46 11.68 31.02 -16.02
N GLU A 47 11.34 31.31 -17.27
CA GLU A 47 10.29 30.59 -17.99
C GLU A 47 10.66 29.11 -18.18
N LEU A 48 11.91 28.82 -18.55
CA LEU A 48 12.38 27.44 -18.70
C LEU A 48 12.39 26.67 -17.37
N VAL A 49 12.75 27.33 -16.25
CA VAL A 49 12.66 26.74 -14.90
C VAL A 49 11.21 26.38 -14.55
N ARG A 50 10.25 27.27 -14.83
CA ARG A 50 8.82 27.00 -14.58
C ARG A 50 8.29 25.87 -15.44
N ILE A 51 8.65 25.83 -16.74
CA ILE A 51 8.30 24.72 -17.64
C ILE A 51 8.81 23.40 -17.06
N LYS A 52 10.07 23.37 -16.61
CA LYS A 52 10.65 22.16 -16.01
C LYS A 52 9.92 21.74 -14.75
N ALA A 53 9.68 22.65 -13.82
CA ALA A 53 9.01 22.32 -12.55
C ALA A 53 7.63 21.68 -12.77
N LEU A 54 6.83 22.24 -13.67
CA LEU A 54 5.51 21.68 -14.00
C LEU A 54 5.62 20.33 -14.74
N SER A 55 6.57 20.21 -15.66
CA SER A 55 6.82 18.94 -16.37
C SER A 55 7.29 17.83 -15.42
N ASP A 56 8.16 18.14 -14.46
CA ASP A 56 8.66 17.20 -13.46
C ASP A 56 7.54 16.76 -12.50
N ALA A 57 6.56 17.63 -12.24
CA ALA A 57 5.33 17.29 -11.51
C ALA A 57 4.33 16.45 -12.34
N GLY A 58 4.68 16.06 -13.57
CA GLY A 58 3.84 15.24 -14.44
C GLY A 58 2.74 16.01 -15.18
N VAL A 59 2.78 17.35 -15.16
CA VAL A 59 1.80 18.17 -15.88
C VAL A 59 2.05 18.09 -17.39
N PRO A 60 1.05 17.72 -18.21
CA PRO A 60 1.21 17.69 -19.66
C PRO A 60 1.58 19.07 -20.23
N LEU A 61 2.51 19.14 -21.19
CA LEU A 61 3.00 20.40 -21.77
C LEU A 61 1.90 21.32 -22.33
N ALA A 62 0.78 20.75 -22.78
CA ALA A 62 -0.39 21.52 -23.21
C ALA A 62 -1.02 22.35 -22.07
N LYS A 63 -1.03 21.81 -20.85
CA LYS A 63 -1.50 22.52 -19.64
C LYS A 63 -0.44 23.46 -19.09
N VAL A 64 0.85 23.08 -19.19
CA VAL A 64 1.96 23.98 -18.83
C VAL A 64 1.85 25.31 -19.58
N ARG A 65 1.52 25.29 -20.88
CA ARG A 65 1.25 26.51 -21.64
C ARG A 65 0.16 27.38 -21.00
N GLN A 66 -0.98 26.79 -20.65
CA GLN A 66 -2.12 27.52 -20.07
C GLN A 66 -1.71 28.24 -18.78
N VAL A 67 -0.97 27.54 -17.90
CA VAL A 67 -0.48 28.08 -16.63
C VAL A 67 0.50 29.24 -16.86
N LEU A 68 1.42 29.11 -17.83
CA LEU A 68 2.45 30.12 -18.07
C LEU A 68 1.93 31.37 -18.78
N THR A 69 0.86 31.26 -19.56
CA THR A 69 0.22 32.40 -20.24
C THR A 69 -0.83 33.09 -19.39
N ALA A 70 -1.22 32.51 -18.26
CA ALA A 70 -2.23 33.07 -17.38
C ALA A 70 -1.70 34.32 -16.65
N PRO A 71 -2.56 35.30 -16.35
CA PRO A 71 -2.24 36.38 -15.44
C PRO A 71 -1.74 35.84 -14.10
N THR A 72 -0.84 36.57 -13.43
CA THR A 72 -0.27 36.15 -12.13
C THR A 72 -1.35 35.84 -11.09
N GLU A 73 -2.46 36.56 -11.12
CA GLU A 73 -3.62 36.39 -10.22
C GLU A 73 -4.38 35.07 -10.46
N GLU A 74 -4.25 34.48 -11.64
CA GLU A 74 -4.89 33.21 -12.03
C GLU A 74 -3.94 32.01 -11.92
N PHE A 75 -2.65 32.25 -11.65
CA PHE A 75 -1.64 31.20 -11.57
C PHE A 75 -1.98 30.18 -10.48
N ASP A 76 -2.28 30.65 -9.26
CA ASP A 76 -2.61 29.78 -8.12
C ASP A 76 -3.88 28.96 -8.40
N VAL A 77 -4.90 29.59 -9.01
CA VAL A 77 -6.14 28.90 -9.43
C VAL A 77 -5.85 27.78 -10.44
N HIS A 78 -4.93 28.00 -11.38
CA HIS A 78 -4.54 26.98 -12.33
C HIS A 78 -3.74 25.84 -11.69
N ILE A 79 -2.88 26.13 -10.71
CA ILE A 79 -2.15 25.12 -9.95
C ILE A 79 -3.11 24.27 -9.11
N ASP A 80 -4.03 24.89 -8.38
CA ASP A 80 -5.04 24.20 -7.58
C ASP A 80 -5.91 23.27 -8.44
N ARG A 81 -6.28 23.71 -9.65
CA ARG A 81 -7.01 22.87 -10.60
C ARG A 81 -6.20 21.65 -11.04
N ILE A 82 -4.90 21.83 -11.31
CA ILE A 82 -4.02 20.72 -11.70
C ILE A 82 -3.88 19.73 -10.55
N ASP A 83 -3.70 20.21 -9.32
CA ASP A 83 -3.60 19.36 -8.13
C ASP A 83 -4.89 18.54 -7.92
N ALA A 84 -6.06 19.18 -8.01
CA ALA A 84 -7.35 18.51 -7.91
C ALA A 84 -7.54 17.43 -8.99
N GLU A 85 -7.12 17.70 -10.23
CA GLU A 85 -7.16 16.72 -11.32
C GLU A 85 -6.19 15.54 -11.09
N LEU A 86 -5.01 15.77 -10.51
CA LEU A 86 -4.07 14.72 -10.14
C LEU A 86 -4.62 13.86 -8.99
N ALA A 87 -5.19 14.48 -7.95
CA ALA A 87 -5.84 13.79 -6.85
C ALA A 87 -6.99 12.89 -7.34
N ALA A 88 -7.81 13.38 -8.28
CA ALA A 88 -8.87 12.59 -8.91
C ALA A 88 -8.33 11.39 -9.69
N GLN A 89 -7.22 11.55 -10.42
CA GLN A 89 -6.55 10.45 -11.14
C GLN A 89 -5.98 9.40 -10.18
N VAL A 90 -5.35 9.82 -9.08
CA VAL A 90 -4.87 8.91 -8.03
C VAL A 90 -6.04 8.08 -7.48
N LYS A 91 -7.15 8.72 -7.13
CA LYS A 91 -8.35 8.03 -6.64
C LYS A 91 -8.89 7.03 -7.66
N ALA A 92 -8.95 7.40 -8.94
CA ALA A 92 -9.39 6.51 -10.01
C ALA A 92 -8.46 5.31 -10.21
N LEU A 93 -7.14 5.52 -10.18
CA LEU A 93 -6.14 4.45 -10.28
C LEU A 93 -6.23 3.49 -9.09
N GLN A 94 -6.40 4.01 -7.88
CA GLN A 94 -6.61 3.20 -6.67
C GLN A 94 -7.88 2.34 -6.79
N ALA A 95 -9.00 2.91 -7.26
CA ALA A 95 -10.23 2.16 -7.47
C ALA A 95 -10.07 1.06 -8.53
N ARG A 96 -9.36 1.32 -9.63
CA ARG A 96 -9.05 0.31 -10.66
C ARG A 96 -8.17 -0.82 -10.09
N ARG A 97 -7.15 -0.48 -9.29
CA ARG A 97 -6.32 -1.49 -8.59
C ARG A 97 -7.16 -2.35 -7.65
N LYS A 98 -8.11 -1.76 -6.92
CA LYS A 98 -9.05 -2.52 -6.06
C LYS A 98 -9.89 -3.50 -6.87
N ARG A 99 -10.47 -3.08 -8.00
CA ARG A 99 -11.24 -3.97 -8.88
C ARG A 99 -10.40 -5.11 -9.44
N LEU A 100 -9.16 -4.83 -9.86
CA LEU A 100 -8.26 -5.88 -10.34
C LEU A 100 -7.91 -6.90 -9.26
N ARG A 101 -7.74 -6.48 -7.99
CA ARG A 101 -7.57 -7.40 -6.86
C ARG A 101 -8.80 -8.26 -6.65
N GLN A 102 -9.99 -7.66 -6.68
CA GLN A 102 -11.26 -8.38 -6.56
C GLN A 102 -11.51 -9.39 -7.70
N LEU A 103 -11.06 -9.07 -8.92
CA LEU A 103 -11.13 -10.00 -10.06
C LEU A 103 -10.07 -11.12 -9.96
N ARG A 104 -8.88 -10.79 -9.46
CA ARG A 104 -7.79 -11.74 -9.28
C ARG A 104 -8.03 -12.71 -8.13
N SER A 105 -8.85 -12.33 -7.15
CA SER A 105 -9.02 -13.15 -5.97
C SER A 105 -9.58 -14.52 -6.34
N GLY A 106 -10.65 -14.66 -7.14
CA GLY A 106 -11.24 -15.98 -7.43
C GLY A 106 -11.77 -16.72 -6.18
N ASP A 107 -11.27 -16.36 -5.00
CA ASP A 107 -11.65 -16.66 -3.64
C ASP A 107 -13.16 -16.56 -3.46
N ARG A 108 -13.81 -15.53 -4.02
CA ARG A 108 -15.27 -15.34 -3.94
C ARG A 108 -16.09 -16.45 -4.60
N ILE A 109 -15.48 -17.31 -5.43
CA ILE A 109 -16.17 -18.46 -6.03
C ILE A 109 -16.37 -19.58 -4.99
N TYR A 110 -15.48 -19.70 -4.01
CA TYR A 110 -15.44 -20.81 -3.04
C TYR A 110 -15.37 -20.37 -1.58
N LEU A 111 -15.35 -19.06 -1.31
CA LEU A 111 -15.36 -18.45 0.01
C LEU A 111 -16.51 -17.45 0.14
N PRO A 112 -17.11 -17.32 1.34
CA PRO A 112 -18.04 -16.24 1.65
C PRO A 112 -17.42 -14.86 1.41
N ASP A 113 -18.26 -13.88 1.06
CA ASP A 113 -17.82 -12.51 0.78
C ASP A 113 -17.02 -11.88 1.93
N ASP A 114 -17.41 -12.14 3.19
CA ASP A 114 -16.70 -11.63 4.36
C ASP A 114 -15.26 -12.15 4.44
N VAL A 115 -15.02 -13.40 4.05
CA VAL A 115 -13.69 -14.00 4.04
C VAL A 115 -12.87 -13.43 2.88
N ALA A 116 -13.46 -13.32 1.69
CA ALA A 116 -12.79 -12.70 0.56
C ALA A 116 -12.41 -11.23 0.82
N ASP A 117 -13.29 -10.47 1.50
CA ASP A 117 -13.03 -9.09 1.92
C ASP A 117 -11.86 -9.00 2.91
N PHE A 118 -11.75 -9.95 3.83
CA PHE A 118 -10.61 -10.05 4.75
C PHE A 118 -9.29 -10.35 4.02
N LEU A 119 -9.29 -11.29 3.07
CA LEU A 119 -8.09 -11.58 2.27
C LEU A 119 -7.66 -10.36 1.44
N ASP A 120 -8.63 -9.61 0.89
CA ASP A 120 -8.36 -8.34 0.22
C ASP A 120 -7.80 -7.27 1.16
N LEU A 121 -8.18 -7.29 2.45
CA LEU A 121 -7.64 -6.40 3.47
C LEU A 121 -6.18 -6.73 3.80
N LEU A 122 -5.84 -8.02 3.95
CA LEU A 122 -4.45 -8.45 4.11
C LEU A 122 -3.56 -7.97 2.96
N ARG A 123 -4.02 -8.14 1.71
CA ARG A 123 -3.32 -7.62 0.51
C ARG A 123 -3.15 -6.10 0.53
N GLN A 124 -4.10 -5.35 1.11
CA GLN A 124 -4.01 -3.89 1.24
C GLN A 124 -3.02 -3.47 2.33
N CYS A 125 -2.90 -4.24 3.40
CA CYS A 125 -1.94 -4.01 4.49
C CYS A 125 -0.49 -4.35 4.11
N GLY A 126 -0.26 -4.90 2.91
CA GLY A 126 1.05 -5.23 2.37
C GLY A 126 1.51 -6.66 2.68
N ILE A 127 0.61 -7.53 3.13
CA ILE A 127 0.92 -8.95 3.38
C ILE A 127 1.15 -9.66 2.05
N SER A 128 2.18 -10.52 1.98
CA SER A 128 2.54 -11.24 0.76
C SER A 128 1.43 -12.19 0.29
N GLU A 129 1.35 -12.40 -1.04
CA GLU A 129 0.34 -13.32 -1.63
C GLU A 129 0.49 -14.76 -1.11
N ARG A 130 1.70 -15.18 -0.72
CA ARG A 130 1.92 -16.51 -0.14
C ARG A 130 1.18 -16.65 1.19
N THR A 131 1.28 -15.66 2.06
CA THR A 131 0.59 -15.67 3.36
C THR A 131 -0.91 -15.51 3.18
N VAL A 132 -1.35 -14.72 2.20
CA VAL A 132 -2.77 -14.63 1.83
C VAL A 132 -3.32 -15.97 1.32
N GLN A 133 -2.54 -16.75 0.57
CA GLN A 133 -2.92 -18.10 0.15
C GLN A 133 -3.02 -19.07 1.33
N LEU A 134 -2.09 -19.01 2.28
CA LEU A 134 -2.16 -19.81 3.51
C LEU A 134 -3.43 -19.50 4.33
N GLU A 135 -3.75 -18.22 4.50
CA GLU A 135 -5.00 -17.79 5.15
C GLU A 135 -6.23 -18.29 4.39
N ARG A 136 -6.26 -18.11 3.07
CA ARG A 136 -7.34 -18.59 2.20
C ARG A 136 -7.58 -20.09 2.37
N ASP A 137 -6.53 -20.90 2.29
CA ASP A 137 -6.61 -22.35 2.38
C ASP A 137 -7.06 -22.77 3.79
N SER A 138 -6.60 -22.05 4.83
CA SER A 138 -7.09 -22.25 6.21
C SER A 138 -8.58 -21.96 6.34
N TRP A 139 -9.08 -20.86 5.76
CA TRP A 139 -10.51 -20.53 5.81
C TRP A 139 -11.38 -21.56 5.08
N LEU A 140 -10.90 -22.08 3.95
CA LEU A 140 -11.55 -23.20 3.27
C LEU A 140 -11.69 -24.42 4.18
N LEU A 141 -10.63 -24.78 4.91
CA LEU A 141 -10.68 -25.89 5.86
C LEU A 141 -11.64 -25.60 7.02
N TRP A 142 -11.63 -24.39 7.58
CA TRP A 142 -12.53 -24.01 8.67
C TRP A 142 -14.00 -23.97 8.26
N LEU A 143 -14.31 -23.59 7.02
CA LEU A 143 -15.68 -23.67 6.49
C LEU A 143 -16.22 -25.10 6.47
N VAL A 144 -15.35 -26.09 6.30
CA VAL A 144 -15.73 -27.51 6.33
C VAL A 144 -15.89 -28.00 7.77
N VAL A 145 -14.98 -27.62 8.67
CA VAL A 145 -14.92 -28.16 10.04
C VAL A 145 -15.90 -27.46 11.00
N ALA A 146 -16.09 -26.15 10.87
CA ALA A 146 -16.89 -25.35 11.79
C ALA A 146 -17.59 -24.15 11.10
N PRO A 147 -18.51 -24.40 10.16
CA PRO A 147 -19.12 -23.34 9.33
C PRO A 147 -19.82 -22.25 10.13
N ASP A 148 -20.53 -22.60 11.20
CA ASP A 148 -21.29 -21.64 12.02
C ASP A 148 -20.39 -20.64 12.77
N LEU A 149 -19.16 -21.05 13.07
CA LEU A 149 -18.22 -20.22 13.81
C LEU A 149 -17.39 -19.32 12.90
N VAL A 150 -17.23 -19.68 11.61
CA VAL A 150 -16.52 -18.87 10.62
C VAL A 150 -17.09 -17.46 10.52
N THR A 151 -18.42 -17.30 10.54
CA THR A 151 -19.07 -15.98 10.51
C THR A 151 -18.68 -15.11 11.71
N THR A 152 -18.61 -15.70 12.91
CA THR A 152 -18.22 -14.97 14.12
C THR A 152 -16.74 -14.63 14.10
N TRP A 153 -15.89 -15.55 13.65
CA TRP A 153 -14.45 -15.35 13.61
C TRP A 153 -14.03 -14.34 12.55
N ILE A 154 -14.64 -14.38 11.36
CA ILE A 154 -14.29 -13.47 10.29
C ILE A 154 -14.65 -12.03 10.66
N ALA A 155 -15.80 -11.81 11.29
CA ALA A 155 -16.19 -10.49 11.80
C ALA A 155 -15.14 -9.94 12.78
N ARG A 156 -14.69 -10.77 13.73
CA ARG A 156 -13.67 -10.38 14.71
C ARG A 156 -12.30 -10.14 14.10
N LYS A 157 -11.84 -11.01 13.19
CA LYS A 157 -10.56 -10.83 12.49
C LYS A 157 -10.59 -9.55 11.64
N ARG A 158 -11.71 -9.23 10.98
CA ARG A 158 -11.88 -7.98 10.23
C ARG A 158 -11.86 -6.75 11.13
N GLU A 159 -12.52 -6.80 12.29
CA GLU A 159 -12.48 -5.72 13.27
C GLU A 159 -11.04 -5.48 13.77
N ALA A 160 -10.34 -6.56 14.14
CA ALA A 160 -8.97 -6.51 14.63
C ALA A 160 -7.98 -5.92 13.60
N MET A 161 -8.24 -6.05 12.30
CA MET A 161 -7.40 -5.42 11.27
C MET A 161 -7.43 -3.88 11.28
N SER A 162 -8.31 -3.27 12.07
CA SER A 162 -8.29 -1.82 12.33
C SER A 162 -7.23 -1.43 13.38
N ASP A 163 -6.76 -2.39 14.18
CA ASP A 163 -5.71 -2.20 15.18
C ASP A 163 -4.32 -2.29 14.52
N PRO A 164 -3.50 -1.23 14.55
CA PRO A 164 -2.14 -1.26 14.02
C PRO A 164 -1.26 -2.36 14.65
N ALA A 165 -1.46 -2.71 15.91
CA ALA A 165 -0.69 -3.77 16.57
C ALA A 165 -1.00 -5.15 15.95
N PHE A 166 -2.28 -5.40 15.66
CA PHE A 166 -2.71 -6.63 14.98
C PHE A 166 -2.19 -6.71 13.54
N VAL A 167 -2.21 -5.60 12.80
CA VAL A 167 -1.62 -5.54 11.46
C VAL A 167 -0.12 -5.81 11.50
N GLN A 168 0.59 -5.24 12.49
CA GLN A 168 2.02 -5.49 12.67
C GLN A 168 2.29 -6.96 12.99
N HIS A 169 1.43 -7.60 13.77
CA HIS A 169 1.52 -9.02 14.05
C HIS A 169 1.43 -9.88 12.78
N TYR A 170 0.49 -9.57 11.87
CA TYR A 170 0.41 -10.23 10.56
C TYR A 170 1.64 -10.02 9.69
N ARG A 171 2.30 -8.85 9.78
CA ARG A 171 3.56 -8.60 9.06
C ARG A 171 4.70 -9.43 9.63
N THR A 172 4.80 -9.54 10.95
CA THR A 172 5.78 -10.44 11.59
C THR A 172 5.51 -11.89 11.19
N PHE A 173 4.24 -12.31 11.14
CA PHE A 173 3.85 -13.62 10.62
C PHE A 173 4.29 -13.83 9.17
N ASP A 174 3.97 -12.88 8.28
CA ASP A 174 4.34 -12.92 6.87
C ASP A 174 5.87 -13.03 6.66
N ALA A 175 6.63 -12.25 7.44
CA ALA A 175 8.10 -12.30 7.45
C ALA A 175 8.63 -13.66 7.94
N ALA A 176 8.06 -14.21 9.02
CA ALA A 176 8.46 -15.51 9.56
C ALA A 176 8.18 -16.66 8.58
N VAL A 177 7.00 -16.69 7.96
CA VAL A 177 6.70 -17.60 6.85
C VAL A 177 7.72 -17.37 5.71
N GLY A 178 8.23 -16.14 5.57
CA GLY A 178 9.30 -15.69 4.66
C GLY A 178 10.65 -16.34 4.86
N GLY A 179 10.83 -17.03 6.00
CA GLY A 179 12.13 -17.53 6.44
C GLY A 179 12.90 -16.53 7.30
N ASP A 180 12.26 -15.44 7.75
CA ASP A 180 12.88 -14.53 8.72
C ASP A 180 12.89 -15.17 10.12
N ALA A 181 14.09 -15.54 10.57
CA ALA A 181 14.31 -16.19 11.85
C ALA A 181 14.04 -15.26 13.06
N GLU A 182 14.27 -13.95 12.91
CA GLU A 182 13.99 -12.99 13.98
C GLU A 182 12.49 -12.80 14.15
N ALA A 183 11.77 -12.68 13.03
CA ALA A 183 10.31 -12.64 13.05
C ALA A 183 9.70 -13.93 13.63
N LEU A 184 10.26 -15.09 13.30
CA LEU A 184 9.84 -16.37 13.88
C LEU A 184 10.06 -16.42 15.40
N ALA A 185 11.23 -15.98 15.87
CA ALA A 185 11.53 -15.90 17.29
C ALA A 185 10.58 -14.94 18.02
N GLU A 186 10.22 -13.82 17.39
CA GLU A 186 9.27 -12.87 17.94
C GLU A 186 7.86 -13.45 18.08
N LEU A 187 7.36 -14.15 17.07
CA LEU A 187 6.06 -14.85 17.16
C LEU A 187 6.07 -15.90 18.28
N GLN A 188 7.17 -16.63 18.42
CA GLN A 188 7.34 -17.59 19.51
C GLN A 188 7.32 -16.88 20.88
N ARG A 189 7.94 -15.71 21.03
CA ARG A 189 7.86 -14.91 22.26
C ARG A 189 6.43 -14.47 22.56
N MET A 190 5.73 -13.92 21.57
CA MET A 190 4.34 -13.46 21.72
C MET A 190 3.40 -14.61 22.13
N SER A 191 3.55 -15.79 21.51
CA SER A 191 2.73 -16.97 21.86
C SER A 191 2.95 -17.45 23.30
N ARG A 192 4.18 -17.36 23.82
CA ARG A 192 4.50 -17.74 25.21
C ARG A 192 3.89 -16.79 26.23
N LEU A 193 3.80 -15.50 25.92
CA LEU A 193 3.18 -14.50 26.79
C LEU A 193 1.66 -14.72 26.90
N VAL A 194 1.01 -14.96 25.76
CA VAL A 194 -0.43 -15.32 25.74
C VAL A 194 -0.71 -16.60 26.53
N ARG A 195 0.20 -17.58 26.50
CA ARG A 195 0.08 -18.82 27.30
C ARG A 195 0.20 -18.55 28.81
N ARG A 196 1.02 -17.59 29.21
CA ARG A 196 1.27 -17.25 30.62
C ARG A 196 0.09 -16.50 31.24
N ASP A 197 -0.50 -15.56 30.51
CA ASP A 197 -1.68 -14.83 30.96
C ASP A 197 -2.89 -15.77 31.08
N ARG A 198 -3.06 -16.73 30.15
CA ARG A 198 -4.07 -17.80 30.28
C ARG A 198 -3.96 -18.63 31.56
N GLN A 199 -2.74 -18.92 32.01
CA GLN A 199 -2.53 -19.76 33.19
C GLN A 199 -2.84 -19.00 34.49
N VAL A 200 -2.65 -17.68 34.50
CA VAL A 200 -3.04 -16.80 35.61
C VAL A 200 -4.56 -16.56 35.64
N GLU A 201 -5.21 -16.50 34.48
CA GLU A 201 -6.67 -16.30 34.39
C GLU A 201 -7.49 -17.59 34.57
N SER A 202 -6.92 -18.77 34.28
CA SER A 202 -7.50 -20.08 34.62
C SER A 202 -7.70 -20.26 36.13
N ASP A 203 -6.89 -19.60 36.96
CA ASP A 203 -6.99 -19.65 38.42
C ASP A 203 -8.08 -18.68 38.97
N LEU A 204 -8.61 -17.79 38.12
CA LEU A 204 -9.61 -16.78 38.49
C LEU A 204 -10.91 -17.02 37.69
N GLY A 205 -11.77 -17.87 38.24
CA GLY A 205 -12.98 -18.39 37.61
C GLY A 205 -13.84 -17.38 36.83
N SER A 206 -14.09 -17.75 35.57
CA SER A 206 -15.38 -17.64 34.86
C SER A 206 -15.89 -16.28 34.39
N HIS A 207 -15.07 -15.37 33.87
CA HIS A 207 -15.56 -14.25 33.03
C HIS A 207 -14.61 -13.94 31.86
N ALA A 208 -14.47 -14.87 30.92
CA ALA A 208 -13.55 -14.69 29.80
C ALA A 208 -14.29 -14.17 28.56
N SER A 209 -14.09 -12.87 28.33
CA SER A 209 -14.68 -12.06 27.27
C SER A 209 -14.08 -12.36 25.88
N THR A 210 -14.76 -11.91 24.84
CA THR A 210 -14.47 -11.84 23.38
C THR A 210 -13.01 -12.00 22.88
N LEU A 211 -12.00 -11.64 23.68
CA LEU A 211 -10.55 -11.90 23.50
C LEU A 211 -10.18 -13.40 23.54
N GLN A 212 -10.87 -14.22 24.34
CA GLN A 212 -10.55 -15.64 24.56
C GLN A 212 -10.68 -16.46 23.26
N LEU A 213 -11.74 -16.24 22.49
CA LEU A 213 -12.01 -16.93 21.24
C LEU A 213 -11.12 -16.43 20.09
N SER A 214 -10.70 -15.15 20.06
CA SER A 214 -9.77 -14.68 19.03
C SER A 214 -8.35 -15.24 19.24
N GLN A 215 -7.95 -15.42 20.51
CA GLN A 215 -6.66 -16.01 20.89
C GLN A 215 -6.63 -17.55 20.77
N GLN A 216 -7.75 -18.25 21.04
CA GLN A 216 -7.91 -19.68 20.76
C GLN A 216 -7.71 -19.95 19.26
N HIS A 217 -8.38 -19.14 18.43
CA HIS A 217 -8.31 -19.26 16.97
C HIS A 217 -6.96 -18.91 16.39
N PHE A 218 -6.24 -17.99 17.01
CA PHE A 218 -4.87 -17.70 16.59
C PHE A 218 -4.02 -18.97 16.73
N ALA A 219 -4.01 -19.60 17.92
CA ALA A 219 -3.24 -20.83 18.15
C ALA A 219 -3.66 -22.00 17.23
N ASP A 220 -4.97 -22.20 17.03
CA ASP A 220 -5.49 -23.27 16.16
C ASP A 220 -5.20 -23.01 14.67
N HIS A 221 -5.14 -21.74 14.25
CA HIS A 221 -4.75 -21.33 12.91
C HIS A 221 -3.28 -21.67 12.59
N PHE A 222 -2.36 -21.63 13.57
CA PHE A 222 -0.98 -22.10 13.38
C PHE A 222 -0.89 -23.62 13.30
N ALA A 223 -1.70 -24.34 14.07
CA ALA A 223 -1.71 -25.80 14.08
C ALA A 223 -2.12 -26.38 12.72
N VAL A 224 -3.11 -25.77 12.05
CA VAL A 224 -3.59 -26.20 10.72
C VAL A 224 -2.59 -25.89 9.59
N LEU A 225 -1.74 -24.87 9.75
CA LEU A 225 -0.77 -24.41 8.74
C LEU A 225 0.55 -25.18 8.71
N GLY A 226 0.72 -26.23 9.52
CA GLY A 226 1.90 -27.10 9.48
C GLY A 226 3.22 -26.41 9.86
N ILE A 227 3.15 -25.26 10.55
CA ILE A 227 4.32 -24.64 11.17
C ILE A 227 4.71 -25.55 12.36
N PRO A 228 5.95 -26.08 12.43
CA PRO A 228 6.30 -27.12 13.39
C PRO A 228 6.00 -26.73 14.83
N ASP A 229 5.51 -27.70 15.59
CA ASP A 229 5.03 -27.61 16.97
C ASP A 229 5.75 -26.58 17.86
N ALA A 230 5.12 -25.41 17.99
CA ALA A 230 5.18 -24.62 19.21
C ALA A 230 4.02 -24.98 20.19
N LEU A 231 3.20 -25.99 19.85
CA LEU A 231 1.93 -26.32 20.52
C LEU A 231 1.73 -27.80 20.88
N SER A 232 2.75 -28.66 20.81
CA SER A 232 2.65 -30.05 21.31
C SER A 232 2.58 -30.06 22.85
N GLY A 233 1.35 -30.13 23.37
CA GLY A 233 1.08 -30.34 24.79
C GLY A 233 -0.36 -30.77 25.09
N TYR A 234 -1.09 -31.28 24.09
CA TYR A 234 -2.44 -31.80 24.28
C TYR A 234 -2.58 -33.17 23.60
N SER A 235 -2.00 -34.18 24.25
CA SER A 235 -2.39 -35.58 24.05
C SER A 235 -2.37 -36.24 25.42
N ASP A 236 -3.41 -35.93 26.20
CA ASP A 236 -3.92 -36.79 27.25
C ASP A 236 -5.35 -36.30 27.56
N VAL A 237 -6.27 -36.77 26.73
CA VAL A 237 -7.67 -36.90 27.14
C VAL A 237 -7.74 -38.21 27.91
N PRO A 238 -8.07 -38.23 29.21
CA PRO A 238 -8.37 -39.49 29.87
C PRO A 238 -9.69 -40.00 29.30
N THR A 239 -9.60 -41.05 28.47
CA THR A 239 -10.72 -41.96 28.23
C THR A 239 -10.95 -42.80 29.50
N ASP A 240 -12.15 -42.62 30.05
CA ASP A 240 -12.91 -43.47 31.00
C ASP A 240 -12.27 -43.96 32.31
N SER A 241 -12.94 -43.62 33.41
CA SER A 241 -13.77 -44.56 34.20
C SER A 241 -14.77 -43.82 35.09
#